data_AF-A0A9E5H0H8-F1
#
_entry.id   AF-A0A9E5H0H8-F1
#
_cell.length_a   1.000
_cell.length_b   1.000
_cell.length_c   1.000
_cell.angle_alpha   90.00
_cell.angle_beta   90.00
_cell.angle_gamma   90.00
#
_symmetry.space_group_name_H-M   'P 1'
#
loop_
_entity.id
_entity.type
_entity.pdbx_description
1 polymer ?
#
loop_
_entity_poly.entity_id
_entity_poly.type
_entity_poly.pdbx_seq_one_letter_code
_entity_poly.pdbx_strand_id
1 'polypeptide(L)'
;MNLAFINNNQIDTPSHYVGGRVIEPIDVIESWGLNHHLACTLKYICRAGHKDCEAQDLQKALWYLDRFLRRCVQGVSESYITTPNEFKILDIALDWELGCDLTMALEHLYDSTKSRSAYHVEAAQKFIINHLKNLKRKSS
;
A
#
# COMPACT_ATOMS: atom_id res chain seq x y z
N MET A 1 -41.24 -15.68 -18.13
CA MET A 1 -40.46 -14.77 -18.98
C MET A 1 -39.62 -13.92 -18.03
N ASN A 2 -38.39 -14.34 -17.74
CA ASN A 2 -37.51 -13.70 -16.76
C ASN A 2 -36.75 -12.56 -17.44
N LEU A 3 -36.94 -11.34 -16.93
CA LEU A 3 -36.09 -10.21 -17.25
C LEU A 3 -34.78 -10.40 -16.47
N ALA A 4 -33.73 -10.81 -17.17
CA ALA A 4 -32.38 -10.81 -16.62
C ALA A 4 -31.98 -9.36 -16.35
N PHE A 5 -31.81 -9.02 -15.07
CA PHE A 5 -31.09 -7.83 -14.65
C PHE A 5 -29.67 -7.93 -15.21
N ILE A 6 -29.36 -7.09 -16.21
CA ILE A 6 -27.97 -6.84 -16.62
C ILE A 6 -27.33 -6.01 -15.50
N ASN A 7 -26.67 -6.68 -14.55
CA ASN A 7 -25.80 -6.02 -13.59
C ASN A 7 -24.49 -5.65 -14.29
N ASN A 8 -24.44 -4.45 -14.86
CA ASN A 8 -23.22 -3.79 -15.34
C ASN A 8 -22.39 -3.26 -14.17
N ASN A 9 -21.96 -4.12 -13.24
CA ASN A 9 -21.06 -3.74 -12.15
C ASN A 9 -19.59 -3.90 -12.55
N GLN A 10 -19.13 -3.03 -13.46
CA GLN A 10 -17.70 -2.76 -13.68
C GLN A 10 -17.10 -1.88 -12.58
N ILE A 11 -17.94 -1.35 -11.67
CA ILE A 11 -17.56 -0.33 -10.69
C ILE A 11 -17.31 -0.94 -9.31
N ASP A 12 -18.07 -1.97 -8.90
CA ASP A 12 -17.94 -2.59 -7.57
C ASP A 12 -17.05 -3.83 -7.54
N THR A 13 -16.77 -4.43 -8.71
CA THR A 13 -15.86 -5.56 -8.86
C THR A 13 -15.40 -5.58 -10.31
N PRO A 14 -14.34 -4.85 -10.69
CA PRO A 14 -13.72 -5.04 -11.98
C PRO A 14 -13.37 -6.52 -12.09
N SER A 15 -13.94 -7.18 -13.10
CA SER A 15 -13.78 -8.59 -13.43
C SER A 15 -12.39 -9.12 -13.08
N HIS A 16 -12.31 -10.01 -12.07
CA HIS A 16 -11.18 -10.88 -11.73
C HIS A 16 -9.81 -10.37 -12.22
N TYR A 17 -9.12 -9.60 -11.37
CA TYR A 17 -8.02 -8.75 -11.81
C TYR A 17 -6.88 -9.47 -12.56
N VAL A 18 -6.47 -8.77 -13.61
CA VAL A 18 -5.25 -8.80 -14.39
C VAL A 18 -4.02 -9.22 -13.56
N GLY A 19 -3.42 -10.36 -13.88
CA GLY A 19 -2.06 -10.71 -13.43
C GLY A 19 -1.93 -11.80 -12.35
N GLY A 20 -3.03 -12.35 -11.82
CA GLY A 20 -2.99 -13.52 -10.92
C GLY A 20 -2.94 -13.21 -9.41
N ARG A 21 -3.08 -11.94 -9.01
CA ARG A 21 -3.21 -11.50 -7.61
C ARG A 21 -4.63 -11.69 -7.09
N VAL A 22 -4.75 -12.04 -5.82
CA VAL A 22 -6.02 -12.29 -5.13
C VAL A 22 -6.33 -11.20 -4.09
N ILE A 23 -5.31 -10.55 -3.51
CA ILE A 23 -5.50 -9.56 -2.45
C ILE A 23 -5.56 -8.16 -3.04
N GLU A 24 -6.71 -7.50 -2.92
CA GLU A 24 -6.87 -6.14 -3.43
C GLU A 24 -6.28 -5.10 -2.45
N PRO A 25 -5.61 -4.05 -2.95
CA PRO A 25 -5.07 -2.99 -2.09
C PRO A 25 -6.12 -2.29 -1.24
N ILE A 26 -7.35 -2.16 -1.75
CA ILE A 26 -8.44 -1.50 -1.01
C ILE A 26 -8.85 -2.32 0.22
N ASP A 27 -8.88 -3.65 0.11
CA ASP A 27 -9.22 -4.54 1.23
C ASP A 27 -8.17 -4.43 2.35
N VAL A 28 -6.88 -4.36 1.97
CA VAL A 28 -5.78 -4.15 2.93
C VAL A 28 -5.88 -2.76 3.58
N ILE A 29 -6.17 -1.71 2.80
CA ILE A 29 -6.34 -0.34 3.31
C ILE A 29 -7.45 -0.27 4.37
N GLU A 30 -8.60 -0.89 4.09
CA GLU A 30 -9.75 -0.89 4.98
C GLU A 30 -9.52 -1.77 6.21
N SER A 31 -8.93 -2.96 6.04
CA SER A 31 -8.62 -3.88 7.13
C SER A 31 -7.58 -3.31 8.11
N TRP A 32 -6.56 -2.61 7.60
CA TRP A 32 -5.52 -2.00 8.43
C TRP A 32 -5.90 -0.60 8.95
N GLY A 33 -7.00 -0.02 8.45
CA GLY A 33 -7.43 1.32 8.79
C GLY A 33 -6.43 2.40 8.33
N LEU A 34 -5.81 2.26 7.15
CA LEU A 34 -4.84 3.24 6.67
C LEU A 34 -5.50 4.59 6.36
N ASN A 35 -4.91 5.70 6.85
CA ASN A 35 -5.38 7.02 6.45
C ASN A 35 -5.02 7.35 5.00
N HIS A 36 -5.51 8.47 4.48
CA HIS A 36 -5.34 8.84 3.07
C HIS A 36 -3.88 8.74 2.57
N HIS A 37 -2.90 9.25 3.34
CA HIS A 37 -1.51 9.26 2.90
C HIS A 37 -0.90 7.85 2.92
N LEU A 38 -1.12 7.09 3.99
CA LEU A 38 -0.61 5.71 4.10
C LEU A 38 -1.28 4.78 3.08
N ALA A 39 -2.57 4.97 2.82
CA ALA A 39 -3.33 4.25 1.80
C ALA A 39 -2.78 4.52 0.39
N CYS A 40 -2.48 5.78 0.08
CA CYS A 40 -1.82 6.13 -1.16
C CYS A 40 -0.41 5.51 -1.27
N THR A 41 0.38 5.50 -0.18
CA THR A 41 1.68 4.82 -0.16
C THR A 41 1.54 3.33 -0.45
N LEU A 42 0.65 2.61 0.25
CA LEU A 42 0.42 1.17 0.05
C LEU A 42 0.02 0.88 -1.41
N LYS A 43 -0.91 1.66 -1.96
CA LYS A 43 -1.34 1.54 -3.36
C LYS A 43 -0.17 1.64 -4.34
N TYR A 44 0.77 2.58 -4.12
CA TYR A 44 1.93 2.71 -4.99
C TYR A 44 2.98 1.61 -4.80
N ILE A 45 3.12 1.05 -3.60
CA ILE A 45 3.94 -0.15 -3.40
C ILE A 45 3.34 -1.34 -4.16
N CYS A 46 2.03 -1.57 -4.05
CA CYS A 46 1.36 -2.65 -4.78
C CYS A 46 1.53 -2.54 -6.32
N ARG A 47 1.46 -1.33 -6.86
CA ARG A 47 1.62 -1.09 -8.31
C ARG A 47 3.05 -1.23 -8.83
N ALA A 48 4.04 -1.03 -7.97
CA ALA A 48 5.45 -0.99 -8.35
C ALA A 48 5.86 -2.32 -8.99
N GLY A 49 6.25 -2.29 -10.27
CA GLY A 49 6.65 -3.49 -11.03
C GLY A 49 5.51 -4.19 -11.77
N HIS A 50 4.26 -3.75 -11.60
CA HIS A 50 3.08 -4.43 -12.14
C HIS A 50 2.22 -3.59 -13.07
N LYS A 51 2.24 -2.25 -12.92
CA LYS A 51 1.44 -1.35 -13.76
C LYS A 51 2.26 -0.28 -14.48
N ASP A 52 2.96 0.56 -13.72
CA ASP A 52 3.83 1.60 -14.28
C ASP A 52 5.30 1.28 -13.97
N CYS A 53 6.20 2.19 -14.34
CA CYS A 53 7.60 2.15 -13.93
C CYS A 53 7.73 2.02 -12.41
N GLU A 54 8.29 0.90 -11.96
CA GLU A 54 8.50 0.57 -10.54
C GLU A 54 9.14 1.72 -9.76
N ALA A 55 10.22 2.29 -10.31
CA ALA A 55 10.93 3.39 -9.67
C ALA A 55 10.07 4.65 -9.53
N GLN A 56 9.18 4.94 -10.48
CA GLN A 56 8.30 6.11 -10.42
C GLN A 56 7.20 5.92 -9.37
N ASP A 57 6.60 4.74 -9.29
CA ASP A 57 5.57 4.46 -8.29
C ASP A 57 6.16 4.47 -6.86
N LEU A 58 7.36 3.91 -6.66
CA LEU A 58 8.05 4.00 -5.36
C LEU A 58 8.43 5.45 -4.99
N GLN A 59 8.74 6.30 -5.95
CA GLN A 59 8.94 7.75 -5.68
C GLN A 59 7.64 8.44 -5.25
N LYS A 60 6.50 8.07 -5.84
CA LYS A 60 5.18 8.57 -5.38
C LYS A 60 4.87 8.06 -3.97
N ALA A 61 5.20 6.81 -3.66
CA ALA A 61 5.05 6.24 -2.32
C ALA A 61 5.82 7.06 -1.27
N LEU A 62 7.07 7.42 -1.55
CA LEU A 62 7.89 8.30 -0.71
C LEU A 62 7.28 9.70 -0.55
N TRP A 63 6.74 10.27 -1.62
CA TRP A 63 6.09 11.59 -1.59
C TRP A 63 4.89 11.63 -0.63
N TYR A 64 4.07 10.57 -0.59
CA TYR A 64 2.96 10.48 0.35
C TYR A 64 3.42 10.30 1.81
N LEU A 65 4.49 9.53 2.06
CA LEU A 65 5.04 9.39 3.42
C LEU A 65 5.59 10.72 3.95
N ASP A 66 6.27 11.48 3.09
CA ASP A 66 6.78 12.82 3.44
C ASP A 66 5.62 13.80 3.75
N ARG A 67 4.49 13.71 3.02
CA ARG A 67 3.28 14.47 3.35
C ARG A 67 2.63 14.05 4.66
N PHE A 68 2.58 12.75 4.95
CA PHE A 68 2.09 12.24 6.23
C PHE A 68 2.87 12.84 7.39
N LEU A 69 4.20 12.74 7.35
CA LEU A 69 5.10 13.26 8.40
C LEU A 69 4.90 14.76 8.62
N ARG A 70 4.80 15.56 7.55
CA ARG A 70 4.53 17.00 7.66
C ARG A 70 3.20 17.33 8.36
N ARG A 71 2.18 16.46 8.26
CA ARG A 71 0.88 16.67 8.94
C ARG A 71 0.89 16.19 10.39
N CYS A 72 1.61 15.12 10.71
CA CYS A 72 1.74 14.65 12.09
C CYS A 72 2.40 15.69 13.00
N VAL A 73 3.35 16.47 12.47
CA VAL A 73 3.96 17.61 13.18
C VAL A 73 2.95 18.72 13.49
N GLN A 74 1.82 18.79 12.78
CA GLN A 74 0.80 19.85 12.90
C GLN A 74 -0.40 19.47 13.79
N GLY A 75 -0.35 18.35 14.51
CA GLY A 75 -1.31 18.03 15.57
C GLY A 75 -2.73 17.62 15.12
N VAL A 76 -2.94 17.25 13.85
CA VAL A 76 -4.25 16.79 13.37
C VAL A 76 -4.37 15.27 13.52
N SER A 77 -5.22 14.79 14.44
CA SER A 77 -5.55 13.37 14.56
C SER A 77 -6.68 13.00 13.60
N GLU A 78 -6.38 12.18 12.57
CA GLU A 78 -7.42 11.49 11.79
C GLU A 78 -7.91 10.26 12.57
N SER A 79 -9.22 10.04 12.60
CA SER A 79 -9.86 8.91 13.29
C SER A 79 -9.73 7.63 12.46
N TYR A 80 -9.21 6.57 13.08
CA TYR A 80 -9.06 5.25 12.47
C TYR A 80 -10.33 4.41 12.70
N ILE A 81 -10.81 3.71 11.66
CA ILE A 81 -11.84 2.68 11.81
C ILE A 81 -11.12 1.38 12.13
N THR A 82 -11.40 0.77 13.29
CA THR A 82 -10.83 -0.53 13.68
C THR A 82 -11.79 -1.65 13.27
N THR A 83 -11.45 -2.40 12.23
CA THR A 83 -12.05 -3.69 11.88
C THR A 83 -11.14 -4.84 12.37
N PRO A 84 -11.67 -6.06 12.55
CA PRO A 84 -10.83 -7.23 12.83
C PRO A 84 -9.82 -7.40 11.69
N ASN A 85 -8.52 -7.47 12.04
CA ASN A 85 -7.46 -7.56 11.06
C ASN A 85 -7.41 -8.98 10.45
N GLU A 86 -7.69 -9.08 9.15
CA GLU A 86 -7.77 -10.34 8.42
C GLU A 86 -6.53 -10.61 7.55
N PHE A 87 -5.81 -9.55 7.11
CA PHE A 87 -4.68 -9.71 6.19
C PHE A 87 -3.33 -9.71 6.89
N LYS A 88 -2.63 -10.83 6.80
CA LYS A 88 -1.25 -10.95 7.29
C LYS A 88 -0.28 -10.38 6.26
N ILE A 89 0.76 -9.70 6.75
CA ILE A 89 1.82 -9.10 5.92
C ILE A 89 2.44 -10.12 4.96
N LEU A 90 2.68 -11.34 5.43
CA LEU A 90 3.30 -12.39 4.62
C LEU A 90 2.40 -12.83 3.45
N ASP A 91 1.10 -12.93 3.68
CA ASP A 91 0.15 -13.33 2.63
C ASP A 91 0.08 -12.25 1.54
N ILE A 92 0.03 -10.97 1.95
CA ILE A 92 0.10 -9.82 1.03
C ILE A 92 1.41 -9.81 0.25
N ALA A 93 2.55 -9.99 0.94
CA ALA A 93 3.85 -9.94 0.30
C ALA A 93 4.05 -11.08 -0.72
N LEU A 94 3.51 -12.27 -0.43
CA LEU A 94 3.53 -13.39 -1.36
C LEU A 94 2.63 -13.14 -2.57
N ASP A 95 1.38 -12.73 -2.33
CA ASP A 95 0.43 -12.43 -3.41
C ASP A 95 0.93 -11.30 -4.32
N TRP A 96 1.51 -10.24 -3.73
CA TRP A 96 2.03 -9.11 -4.48
C TRP A 96 3.46 -9.29 -5.00
N GLU A 97 4.08 -10.45 -4.76
CA GLU A 97 5.47 -10.76 -5.15
C GLU A 97 6.50 -9.73 -4.66
N LEU A 98 6.34 -9.26 -3.42
CA LEU A 98 7.21 -8.24 -2.84
C LEU A 98 8.56 -8.82 -2.40
N GLY A 99 9.63 -8.10 -2.75
CA GLY A 99 10.96 -8.33 -2.18
C GLY A 99 11.05 -7.86 -0.72
N CYS A 100 12.10 -8.30 -0.01
CA CYS A 100 12.28 -8.04 1.42
C CYS A 100 12.15 -6.57 1.82
N ASP A 101 12.77 -5.65 1.05
CA ASP A 101 12.69 -4.21 1.34
C ASP A 101 11.23 -3.71 1.30
N LEU A 102 10.45 -4.09 0.28
CA LEU A 102 9.05 -3.66 0.16
C LEU A 102 8.15 -4.34 1.20
N THR A 103 8.43 -5.60 1.57
CA THR A 103 7.75 -6.28 2.67
C THR A 103 7.98 -5.59 4.01
N MET A 104 9.22 -5.20 4.30
CA MET A 104 9.54 -4.44 5.51
C MET A 104 8.87 -3.05 5.50
N ALA A 105 8.77 -2.41 4.33
CA ALA A 105 8.02 -1.17 4.21
C ALA A 105 6.53 -1.36 4.55
N LEU A 106 5.89 -2.45 4.10
CA LEU A 106 4.51 -2.80 4.45
C LEU A 106 4.33 -3.03 5.95
N GLU A 107 5.24 -3.77 6.58
CA GLU A 107 5.23 -4.01 8.03
C GLU A 107 5.25 -2.70 8.81
N HIS A 108 6.13 -1.78 8.42
CA HIS A 108 6.19 -0.46 9.04
C HIS A 108 4.95 0.41 8.75
N LEU A 109 4.32 0.30 7.58
CA LEU A 109 3.03 0.96 7.34
C LEU A 109 1.97 0.43 8.30
N TYR A 110 1.88 -0.89 8.48
CA TYR A 110 0.94 -1.51 9.42
C TYR A 110 1.23 -1.08 10.87
N ASP A 111 2.48 -1.11 11.32
CA ASP A 111 2.80 -0.71 12.69
C ASP A 111 2.62 0.80 12.94
N SER A 112 2.70 1.63 11.90
CA SER A 112 2.39 3.05 12.01
C SER A 112 0.92 3.33 12.38
N THR A 113 0.01 2.38 12.16
CA THR A 113 -1.39 2.53 12.61
C THR A 113 -1.55 2.24 14.11
N LYS A 114 -0.60 1.52 14.70
CA LYS A 114 -0.61 1.13 16.12
C LYS A 114 0.10 2.13 17.02
N SER A 115 0.94 3.00 16.46
CA SER A 115 1.75 3.94 17.23
C SER A 115 1.64 5.36 16.69
N ARG A 116 1.70 6.36 17.57
CA ARG A 116 1.73 7.78 17.19
C ARG A 116 3.15 8.27 16.84
N SER A 117 4.08 7.35 16.59
CA SER A 117 5.48 7.67 16.35
C SER A 117 5.77 7.83 14.86
N ALA A 118 6.54 8.85 14.50
CA ALA A 118 7.08 9.02 13.15
C ALA A 118 8.04 7.89 12.74
N TYR A 119 8.59 7.17 13.72
CA TYR A 119 9.60 6.12 13.53
C TYR A 119 9.22 5.11 12.45
N HIS A 120 8.00 4.56 12.49
CA HIS A 120 7.61 3.53 11.52
C HIS A 120 7.49 4.11 10.11
N VAL A 121 7.01 5.34 9.97
CA VAL A 121 6.92 5.99 8.66
C VAL A 121 8.30 6.29 8.08
N GLU A 122 9.23 6.77 8.91
CA GLU A 122 10.64 6.97 8.51
C GLU A 122 11.34 5.64 8.16
N ALA A 123 11.05 4.58 8.90
CA ALA A 123 11.57 3.25 8.60
C ALA A 123 11.03 2.72 7.25
N ALA A 124 9.74 2.89 6.98
CA ALA A 124 9.16 2.57 5.68
C ALA A 124 9.84 3.34 4.54
N GLN A 125 10.10 4.65 4.73
CA GLN A 125 10.88 5.43 3.75
C GLN A 125 12.27 4.84 3.51
N LYS A 126 12.99 4.45 4.58
CA LYS A 126 14.32 3.87 4.49
C LYS A 126 14.35 2.60 3.64
N PHE A 127 13.39 1.70 3.85
CA PHE A 127 13.32 0.45 3.07
C PHE A 127 12.96 0.70 1.60
N ILE A 128 12.01 1.61 1.31
CA ILE A 128 11.71 2.00 -0.08
C ILE A 128 12.94 2.62 -0.76
N ILE A 129 13.70 3.46 -0.05
CA ILE A 129 14.95 4.06 -0.57
C ILE A 129 16.01 2.99 -0.85
N ASN A 130 16.14 1.98 0.01
CA ASN A 130 17.07 0.88 -0.20
C ASN A 130 16.70 0.08 -1.45
N HIS A 131 15.42 -0.24 -1.63
CA HIS A 131 14.93 -0.92 -2.83
C HIS A 131 15.24 -0.12 -4.10
N LEU A 132 14.95 1.19 -4.10
CA LEU A 132 15.27 2.08 -5.21
C LEU A 132 16.77 2.12 -5.54
N LYS A 133 17.65 2.11 -4.53
CA LYS A 133 19.10 2.02 -4.76
C LYS A 133 19.48 0.70 -5.43
N ASN A 134 18.84 -0.40 -5.02
CA ASN A 134 19.08 -1.72 -5.60
C ASN A 134 18.60 -1.82 -7.05
N LEU A 135 17.45 -1.21 -7.38
CA LEU A 135 16.98 -1.11 -8.77
C LEU A 135 17.99 -0.37 -9.66
N LYS A 136 18.50 0.80 -9.21
CA LYS A 136 19.49 1.57 -9.98
C LYS A 136 20.78 0.79 -10.25
N ARG A 137 21.25 0.00 -9.28
CA ARG A 137 22.45 -0.85 -9.44
C ARG A 137 22.25 -1.96 -10.46
N LYS A 138 21.05 -2.53 -10.57
CA LYS A 138 20.74 -3.58 -11.56
C LYS A 138 20.59 -3.04 -12.98
N SER A 139 20.29 -1.75 -13.13
CA SER A 139 20.15 -1.08 -14.44
C SER A 139 21.44 -0.44 -14.96
N SER A 140 22.54 -0.52 -14.20
CA SER A 140 23.88 -0.03 -14.57
C SER A 140 24.74 -1.18 -15.05
#